data_AF-A0A5J5BDK7-F1
#
_entry.id   AF-A0A5J5BDK7-F1
#
_cell.length_a   1.000
_cell.length_b   1.000
_cell.length_c   1.000
_cell.angle_alpha   90.00
_cell.angle_beta   90.00
_cell.angle_gamma   90.00
#
_symmetry.space_group_name_H-M   'P 1'
#
loop_
_entity.id
_entity.type
_entity.pdbx_description
1 polymer ?
#
loop_
_entity_poly.entity_id
_entity_poly.type
_entity_poly.pdbx_seq_one_letter_code
_entity_poly.pdbx_strand_id
1 'polypeptide(L)'
;MVFWGMEVQPGELSVCPMIRRGAKIYITQATLGDGPTEEKCILLCAGGRLRTPPIFLCSLPAGRKDSCPLNLEIDDEVIFSVAGERSIHISGFVRE
;
A
#
# COMPACT_ATOMS: atom_id res chain seq x y z
N MET A 1 -10.93 -2.86 16.99
CA MET A 1 -10.31 -2.40 15.74
C MET A 1 -9.16 -1.49 16.11
N VAL A 2 -7.97 -1.73 15.56
CA VAL A 2 -6.77 -0.94 15.85
C VAL A 2 -6.33 -0.26 14.57
N PHE A 3 -6.00 1.03 14.63
CA PHE A 3 -5.49 1.76 13.47
C PHE A 3 -4.23 1.09 12.92
N TRP A 4 -4.12 1.05 11.60
CA TRP A 4 -2.92 0.57 10.89
C TRP A 4 -2.60 1.51 9.74
N GLY A 5 -1.30 1.77 9.53
CA GLY A 5 -0.84 2.55 8.39
C GLY A 5 0.65 2.36 8.14
N MET A 6 1.05 2.65 6.91
CA MET A 6 2.42 2.53 6.42
C MET A 6 2.64 3.57 5.31
N GLU A 7 3.86 4.10 5.22
CA GLU A 7 4.31 4.86 4.08
C GLU A 7 5.20 3.97 3.21
N VAL A 8 4.86 3.86 1.92
CA VAL A 8 5.63 3.09 0.95
C VAL A 8 6.47 4.05 0.12
N GLN A 9 7.79 3.96 0.28
CA GLN A 9 8.73 4.83 -0.44
C GLN A 9 8.98 4.34 -1.87
N PRO A 10 9.20 5.25 -2.83
CA PRO A 10 9.58 4.89 -4.19
C PRO A 10 10.97 4.22 -4.20
N GLY A 11 11.14 3.19 -5.03
CA GLY A 11 12.40 2.45 -5.14
C GLY A 11 12.69 1.46 -4.01
N GLU A 12 11.87 1.42 -2.96
CA GLU A 12 12.02 0.51 -1.84
C GLU A 12 10.89 -0.52 -1.77
N LEU A 13 11.20 -1.70 -1.23
CA LEU A 13 10.22 -2.74 -0.92
C LEU A 13 9.79 -2.59 0.53
N SER A 14 8.51 -2.30 0.76
CA SER A 14 7.93 -2.18 2.11
C SER A 14 7.24 -3.48 2.49
N VAL A 15 7.80 -4.18 3.48
CA VAL A 15 7.24 -5.45 3.97
C VAL A 15 6.14 -5.18 4.98
N CYS A 16 4.94 -5.67 4.67
CA CYS A 16 3.84 -5.73 5.62
C CYS A 16 3.88 -7.11 6.31
N PRO A 17 4.27 -7.17 7.59
CA PRO A 17 4.46 -8.44 8.26
C PRO A 17 3.13 -9.17 8.47
N MET A 18 3.19 -10.49 8.49
CA MET A 18 2.07 -11.31 8.94
C MET A 18 1.70 -10.90 10.38
N ILE A 19 0.43 -10.54 10.60
CA ILE A 19 -0.08 -10.31 11.95
C ILE A 19 -0.34 -11.67 12.62
N ARG A 20 -0.38 -11.68 13.96
CA ARG A 20 -0.74 -12.84 14.79
C ARG A 20 -1.87 -13.66 14.15
N ARG A 21 -1.79 -14.99 14.26
CA ARG A 21 -2.82 -15.91 13.74
C ARG A 21 -4.23 -15.47 14.13
N GLY A 22 -5.09 -15.27 13.13
CA GLY A 22 -6.49 -14.87 13.30
C GLY A 22 -6.75 -13.38 13.06
N ALA A 23 -5.74 -12.53 13.15
CA ALA A 23 -5.87 -11.11 12.84
C ALA A 23 -5.72 -10.86 11.33
N LYS A 24 -6.48 -9.89 10.83
CA LYS A 24 -6.45 -9.44 9.43
C LYS A 24 -6.26 -7.94 9.34
N ILE A 25 -5.48 -7.50 8.35
CA ILE A 25 -5.35 -6.09 8.00
C ILE A 25 -6.37 -5.77 6.91
N TYR A 26 -7.16 -4.74 7.16
CA TYR A 26 -8.04 -4.13 6.19
C TYR A 26 -7.39 -2.85 5.69
N ILE A 27 -6.99 -2.80 4.43
CA ILE A 27 -6.46 -1.59 3.79
C ILE A 27 -7.61 -0.91 3.08
N THR A 28 -7.93 0.31 3.53
CA THR A 28 -9.12 1.03 3.09
C THR A 28 -8.82 2.29 2.29
N GLN A 29 -7.57 2.76 2.32
CA GLN A 29 -7.19 3.97 1.60
C GLN A 29 -5.72 3.93 1.19
N ALA A 30 -5.44 4.47 0.01
CA ALA A 30 -4.11 4.86 -0.43
C ALA A 30 -4.12 6.37 -0.73
N THR A 31 -3.12 7.09 -0.25
CA THR A 31 -3.03 8.55 -0.38
C THR A 31 -1.67 8.93 -0.92
N LEU A 32 -1.63 9.77 -1.95
CA LEU A 32 -0.36 10.22 -2.54
C LEU A 32 0.39 11.11 -1.54
N GLY A 33 1.63 10.77 -1.21
CA GLY A 33 2.50 11.60 -0.37
C GLY A 33 2.90 12.89 -1.06
N ASP A 34 3.27 13.93 -0.33
CA ASP A 34 3.65 15.23 -0.92
C ASP A 34 4.96 15.13 -1.72
N GLY A 35 5.09 15.93 -2.77
CA GLY A 35 6.30 15.99 -3.57
C GLY A 35 6.16 16.86 -4.82
N PRO A 36 7.28 17.24 -5.44
CA PRO A 36 7.31 18.20 -6.55
C PRO A 36 6.87 17.61 -7.89
N THR A 37 6.87 16.27 -8.03
CA THR A 37 6.56 15.63 -9.32
C THR A 37 5.06 15.64 -9.62
N GLU A 38 4.73 15.87 -10.89
CA GLU A 38 3.36 15.82 -11.44
C GLU A 38 3.03 14.48 -12.12
N GLU A 39 3.98 13.54 -12.13
CA GLU A 39 3.76 12.18 -12.61
C GLU A 39 2.88 11.37 -11.66
N LYS A 40 2.12 10.42 -12.23
CA LYS A 40 1.31 9.48 -11.44
C LYS A 40 2.20 8.51 -10.67
N CYS A 41 1.73 8.05 -9.52
CA CYS A 41 2.34 6.96 -8.77
C CYS A 41 1.39 5.75 -8.74
N ILE A 42 1.95 4.55 -8.88
CA ILE A 42 1.21 3.28 -8.89
C ILE A 42 1.62 2.48 -7.66
N LEU A 43 0.64 2.08 -6.85
CA LEU A 43 0.84 1.17 -5.73
C LEU A 43 0.81 -0.27 -6.24
N LEU A 44 1.87 -1.01 -5.93
CA LEU A 44 2.07 -2.41 -6.29
C LEU A 44 2.01 -3.28 -5.04
N CYS A 45 1.52 -4.51 -5.18
CA CYS A 45 1.52 -5.51 -4.12
C CYS A 45 1.97 -6.87 -4.68
N ALA A 46 2.85 -7.56 -3.96
CA ALA A 46 3.20 -8.95 -4.22
C ALA A 46 3.03 -9.78 -2.94
N GLY A 47 2.70 -11.06 -3.09
CA GLY A 47 2.75 -11.98 -1.94
C GLY A 47 4.17 -12.11 -1.40
N GLY A 48 4.33 -12.33 -0.09
CA GLY A 48 5.64 -12.49 0.57
C GLY A 48 6.48 -13.70 0.09
N ARG A 49 5.91 -14.58 -0.75
CA ARG A 49 6.66 -15.66 -1.39
C ARG A 49 7.28 -15.15 -2.69
N LEU A 50 8.61 -15.33 -2.81
CA LEU A 50 9.53 -14.89 -3.88
C LEU A 50 9.14 -15.18 -5.35
N ARG A 51 7.95 -15.74 -5.66
CA ARG A 51 7.52 -16.09 -7.02
C ARG A 51 6.13 -15.55 -7.39
N THR A 52 5.60 -14.56 -6.68
CA THR A 52 4.35 -13.91 -7.09
C THR A 52 4.66 -12.61 -7.82
N PRO A 53 4.29 -12.46 -9.11
CA PRO A 53 4.47 -11.20 -9.80
C PRO A 53 3.63 -10.11 -9.11
N PRO A 54 4.13 -8.86 -9.00
CA PRO A 54 3.39 -7.79 -8.38
C PRO A 54 2.14 -7.43 -9.19
N ILE A 55 1.05 -7.15 -8.49
CA ILE A 55 -0.21 -6.66 -9.06
C ILE A 55 -0.39 -5.18 -8.75
N PHE A 56 -1.11 -4.48 -9.63
CA PHE A 56 -1.37 -3.06 -9.49
C PHE A 56 -2.62 -2.89 -8.62
N LEU A 57 -2.51 -2.17 -7.50
CA LEU A 57 -3.64 -1.93 -6.60
C LEU A 57 -4.39 -0.65 -6.95
N CYS A 58 -3.67 0.44 -7.19
CA CYS A 58 -4.26 1.72 -7.61
C CYS A 58 -3.23 2.60 -8.33
N SER A 59 -3.73 3.62 -9.03
CA SER A 59 -2.93 4.65 -9.72
C SER A 59 -3.40 6.03 -9.27
N LEU A 60 -2.50 6.81 -8.68
CA LEU A 60 -2.77 8.14 -8.12
C LEU A 60 -2.10 9.21 -9.00
N PRO A 61 -2.85 10.05 -9.72
CA PRO A 61 -2.27 11.16 -10.48
C PRO A 61 -1.90 12.32 -9.55
N ALA A 62 -0.75 12.95 -9.79
CA ALA A 62 -0.23 13.99 -8.90
C ALA A 62 -0.95 15.35 -8.98
N GLY A 63 -1.66 15.63 -10.08
CA GLY A 63 -2.38 16.88 -10.30
C GLY A 63 -3.64 17.05 -9.43
N ARG A 64 -4.04 16.03 -8.67
CA ARG A 64 -5.10 16.12 -7.67
C ARG A 64 -4.57 15.52 -6.37
N LYS A 65 -4.97 16.09 -5.23
CA LYS A 65 -4.67 15.52 -3.91
C LYS A 65 -5.46 14.23 -3.74
N ASP A 66 -4.98 13.18 -4.39
CA ASP A 66 -5.76 11.97 -4.63
C ASP A 66 -5.51 10.95 -3.55
N SER A 67 -6.57 10.74 -2.77
CA SER A 67 -6.79 9.51 -2.04
C SER A 67 -7.67 8.59 -2.88
N CYS A 68 -7.33 7.30 -2.91
CA CYS A 68 -8.13 6.25 -3.52
C CYS A 68 -8.67 5.33 -2.42
N PRO A 69 -10.00 5.12 -2.33
CA PRO A 69 -10.54 4.12 -1.43
C PRO A 69 -10.16 2.72 -1.93
N LEU A 70 -9.76 1.87 -1.00
CA LEU A 70 -9.44 0.46 -1.23
C LEU A 70 -10.35 -0.42 -0.39
N ASN A 71 -10.42 -1.70 -0.73
CA ASN A 71 -11.13 -2.70 0.05
C ASN A 71 -10.36 -4.02 -0.01
N LEU A 72 -9.18 -4.03 0.61
CA LEU A 72 -8.28 -5.18 0.60
C LEU A 72 -8.22 -5.80 2.00
N GLU A 73 -8.29 -7.12 2.03
CA GLU A 73 -8.09 -7.93 3.24
C GLU A 73 -6.78 -8.71 3.09
N ILE A 74 -5.86 -8.53 4.03
CA ILE A 74 -4.54 -9.15 4.03
C ILE A 74 -4.42 -10.02 5.28
N ASP A 75 -4.13 -11.31 5.08
CA ASP A 75 -4.01 -12.34 6.11
C ASP A 75 -2.64 -13.05 6.12
N ASP A 76 -1.76 -12.71 5.18
CA ASP A 76 -0.38 -13.21 5.06
C ASP A 76 0.60 -12.05 4.85
N GLU A 77 1.90 -12.34 4.89
CA GLU A 77 2.94 -11.37 4.56
C GLU A 77 2.82 -10.92 3.10
N VAL A 78 2.85 -9.61 2.88
CA VAL A 78 2.85 -9.00 1.54
C VAL A 78 3.91 -7.91 1.43
N ILE A 79 4.36 -7.66 0.21
CA ILE A 79 5.35 -6.65 -0.11
C ILE A 79 4.67 -5.57 -0.94
N PHE A 80 4.74 -4.33 -0.47
CA PHE A 80 4.31 -3.16 -1.22
C PHE A 80 5.50 -2.47 -1.88
N SER A 81 5.26 -1.89 -3.05
CA SER A 81 6.21 -1.00 -3.72
C SER A 81 5.48 0.08 -4.51
N VAL A 82 6.20 1.15 -4.86
CA VAL A 82 5.66 2.24 -5.67
C VAL A 82 6.43 2.33 -6.98
N ALA A 83 5.69 2.38 -8.08
CA ALA A 83 6.22 2.85 -9.36
C ALA A 83 5.86 4.33 -9.53
N GLY A 84 6.86 5.21 -9.42
CA GLY A 84 6.74 6.66 -9.41
C GLY A 84 7.81 7.29 -8.53
N GLU A 85 7.79 8.61 -8.38
CA GLU A 85 8.80 9.35 -7.60
C GLU A 85 8.29 9.87 -6.24
N ARG A 86 7.00 9.70 -5.93
CA ARG A 86 6.40 10.10 -4.64
C ARG A 86 6.00 8.88 -3.83
N SER A 87 6.00 9.00 -2.51
CA SER A 87 5.52 7.95 -1.62
C SER A 87 4.00 7.80 -1.71
N ILE A 88 3.50 6.64 -1.26
CA ILE A 88 2.08 6.40 -1.07
C ILE A 88 1.84 5.99 0.38
N HIS A 89 0.99 6.74 1.07
CA HIS A 89 0.52 6.38 2.41
C HIS A 89 -0.68 5.44 2.30
N ILE A 90 -0.53 4.23 2.83
CA ILE A 90 -1.62 3.26 2.95
C ILE A 90 -2.13 3.25 4.38
N SER A 91 -3.45 3.19 4.54
CA SER A 91 -4.10 3.21 5.86
C SER A 91 -5.32 2.31 5.92
N GLY A 92 -5.64 1.88 7.14
CA GLY A 92 -6.84 1.13 7.46
C GLY A 92 -6.81 0.64 8.90
N PHE A 93 -7.17 -0.62 9.13
CA PHE A 93 -7.28 -1.15 10.49
C PHE A 93 -7.01 -2.65 10.58
N VAL A 94 -6.61 -3.09 11.77
CA VAL A 94 -6.53 -4.51 12.14
C VAL A 94 -7.83 -4.93 12.84
N ARG A 95 -8.33 -6.10 12.48
CA ARG A 95 -9.46 -6.77 13.15
C ARG A 95 -9.09 -8.23 13.44
N GLU A 96 -9.49 -8.69 14.62
CA GLU A 96 -9.45 -10.09 15.07
C GLU A 96 -10.84 -10.72 14.97
#